data_AF-A0A419FLL7-F1
#
_entry.id   AF-A0A419FLL7-F1
#
_cell.length_a   1.000
_cell.length_b   1.000
_cell.length_c   1.000
_cell.angle_alpha   90.00
_cell.angle_beta   90.00
_cell.angle_gamma   90.00
#
_symmetry.space_group_name_H-M   'P 1'
#
loop_
_entity.id
_entity.type
_entity.pdbx_description
1 polymer ?
#
loop_
_entity_poly.entity_id
_entity_poly.type
_entity_poly.pdbx_seq_one_letter_code
_entity_poly.pdbx_strand_id
1 'polypeptide(L)'
;MPDSIRTARSALTSERTAIERRITDLRARVAEIDEVLQSLTHLESRLPTGPEPTLKNGRAQAEGGEGRLPRGALRTAIIETLRSHTAGLHISRILEVLARSGRAPRSTNPRGSVQTTLYAMRREGLVENKGKNSWVLLQRTRATRKKK
;
A
#
# COMPACT_ATOMS: atom_id res chain seq x y z
N MET A 1 16.65 46.46 -21.87
CA MET A 1 15.46 45.61 -21.65
C MET A 1 15.42 44.27 -22.42
N PRO A 2 16.10 44.03 -23.56
CA PRO A 2 16.05 42.71 -24.22
C PRO A 2 16.88 41.60 -23.51
N ASP A 3 17.92 41.97 -22.76
CA ASP A 3 18.82 41.00 -22.13
C ASP A 3 18.23 40.22 -20.96
N SER A 4 17.34 40.85 -20.18
CA SER A 4 16.65 40.20 -19.06
C SER A 4 15.65 39.14 -19.54
N ILE A 5 14.93 39.41 -20.63
CA ILE A 5 14.00 38.46 -21.25
C ILE A 5 14.77 37.26 -21.84
N ARG A 6 15.90 37.51 -22.50
CA ARG A 6 16.78 36.46 -23.04
C ARG A 6 17.33 35.56 -21.93
N THR A 7 17.76 36.16 -20.81
CA THR A 7 18.30 35.43 -19.66
C THR A 7 17.21 34.59 -18.97
N ALA A 8 16.01 35.16 -18.77
CA ALA A 8 14.87 34.43 -18.21
C ALA A 8 14.44 33.25 -19.11
N ARG A 9 14.40 33.45 -20.43
CA ARG A 9 14.10 32.38 -21.40
C ARG A 9 15.16 31.28 -21.37
N SER A 10 16.44 31.63 -21.23
CA SER A 10 17.54 30.67 -21.08
C SER A 10 17.41 29.85 -19.77
N ALA A 11 17.09 30.51 -18.66
CA ALA A 11 16.89 29.84 -17.38
C ALA A 11 15.72 28.84 -17.41
N LEU A 12 14.57 29.27 -17.96
CA LEU A 12 13.38 28.40 -18.08
C LEU A 12 13.59 27.22 -19.03
N THR A 13 14.35 27.41 -20.12
CA THR A 13 14.68 26.30 -21.02
C THR A 13 15.63 25.31 -20.36
N SER A 14 16.61 25.78 -19.59
CA SER A 14 17.49 24.92 -18.79
C SER A 14 16.70 24.12 -17.76
N GLU A 15 15.82 24.77 -17.01
CA GLU A 15 14.98 24.11 -16.00
C GLU A 15 14.04 23.07 -16.64
N ARG A 16 13.43 23.41 -17.78
CA ARG A 16 12.63 22.46 -18.58
C ARG A 16 13.43 21.22 -18.95
N THR A 17 14.67 21.38 -19.44
CA THR A 17 15.52 20.22 -19.80
C THR A 17 15.92 19.38 -18.59
N ALA A 18 16.14 20.01 -17.42
CA ALA A 18 16.46 19.30 -16.19
C ALA A 18 15.27 18.44 -15.71
N ILE A 19 14.05 18.99 -15.81
CA ILE A 19 12.81 18.26 -15.49
C ILE A 19 12.61 17.10 -16.46
N GLU A 20 12.79 17.32 -17.77
CA GLU A 20 12.65 16.26 -18.78
C GLU A 20 13.64 15.12 -18.53
N ARG A 21 14.90 15.41 -18.22
CA ARG A 21 15.89 14.38 -17.84
C ARG A 21 15.46 13.58 -16.62
N ARG A 22 14.92 14.25 -15.60
CA ARG A 22 14.47 13.59 -14.38
C ARG A 22 13.23 12.72 -14.61
N ILE A 23 12.33 13.12 -15.51
CA ILE A 23 11.20 12.28 -15.93
C ILE A 23 11.71 11.01 -16.62
N THR A 24 12.70 11.14 -17.51
CA THR A 24 13.29 9.98 -18.20
C THR A 24 13.96 9.01 -17.22
N ASP A 25 14.76 9.51 -16.27
CA ASP A 25 15.38 8.68 -15.23
C ASP A 25 14.33 7.95 -14.37
N LEU A 26 13.27 8.66 -13.96
CA LEU A 26 12.17 8.05 -13.21
C LEU A 26 11.44 6.98 -14.03
N ARG A 27 11.23 7.20 -15.34
CA ARG A 27 10.63 6.17 -16.22
C ARG A 27 11.52 4.94 -16.35
N ALA A 28 12.83 5.12 -16.46
CA ALA A 28 13.78 4.00 -16.50
C ALA A 28 13.72 3.18 -15.20
N ARG A 29 13.74 3.85 -14.04
CA ARG A 29 13.59 3.18 -12.73
C ARG A 29 12.27 2.44 -12.59
N VAL A 30 11.17 2.99 -13.10
CA VAL A 30 9.87 2.30 -13.11
C VAL A 30 9.95 1.03 -13.95
N ALA A 31 10.56 1.09 -15.14
CA ALA A 31 10.73 -0.07 -15.99
C ALA A 31 11.61 -1.16 -15.33
N GLU A 32 12.71 -0.79 -14.67
CA GLU A 32 13.54 -1.74 -13.89
C GLU A 32 12.74 -2.42 -12.77
N ILE A 33 11.90 -1.65 -12.06
CA ILE A 33 11.03 -2.21 -11.01
C ILE A 33 10.01 -3.19 -11.63
N ASP A 34 9.40 -2.85 -12.75
CA ASP A 34 8.44 -3.71 -13.44
C ASP A 34 9.10 -5.01 -13.93
N GLU A 35 10.35 -4.95 -14.43
CA GLU A 35 11.12 -6.12 -14.83
C GLU A 35 11.44 -7.05 -13.64
N VAL A 36 11.81 -6.47 -12.49
CA VAL A 36 12.00 -7.24 -11.25
C VAL A 36 10.69 -7.88 -10.80
N LEU A 37 9.57 -7.18 -10.87
CA LEU A 37 8.26 -7.73 -10.51
C LEU A 37 7.82 -8.86 -11.45
N GLN A 38 8.03 -8.73 -12.75
CA GLN A 38 7.76 -9.80 -13.71
C GLN A 38 8.62 -11.04 -13.42
N SER A 39 9.90 -10.84 -13.14
CA SER A 39 10.83 -11.93 -12.76
C SER A 39 10.36 -12.68 -11.51
N LEU A 40 9.87 -11.96 -10.49
CA LEU A 40 9.32 -12.58 -9.27
C LEU A 40 8.00 -13.34 -9.53
N THR A 41 7.16 -12.85 -10.45
CA THR A 41 5.89 -13.50 -10.80
C THR A 41 6.13 -14.85 -11.53
N HIS A 42 7.20 -14.95 -12.31
CA HIS A 42 7.61 -16.21 -12.95
C HIS A 42 8.15 -17.26 -11.97
N LEU A 43 8.62 -16.84 -10.78
CA LEU A 43 9.04 -17.75 -9.70
C LEU A 43 7.85 -18.31 -8.91
N GLU A 44 6.79 -17.53 -8.69
CA GLU A 44 5.57 -17.99 -8.00
C GLU A 44 4.77 -19.03 -8.80
N SER A 45 4.88 -19.02 -10.13
CA SER A 45 4.18 -19.95 -11.03
C SER A 45 4.82 -21.34 -11.14
N ARG A 46 5.95 -21.59 -10.46
CA ARG A 46 6.66 -22.90 -10.45
C ARG A 46 6.38 -23.77 -9.22
N LEU A 47 5.42 -23.42 -8.36
CA LEU A 47 4.97 -24.33 -7.28
C LEU A 47 3.99 -25.38 -7.83
N PRO A 48 4.22 -26.69 -7.59
CA PRO A 48 3.34 -27.75 -8.09
C PRO A 48 2.05 -27.80 -7.25
N THR A 49 0.91 -27.62 -7.92
CA THR A 49 -0.44 -27.90 -7.38
C THR A 49 -0.63 -29.41 -7.23
N GLY A 50 -0.64 -29.89 -5.99
CA GLY A 50 -1.08 -31.26 -5.64
C GLY A 50 -2.61 -31.42 -5.72
N PRO A 51 -3.12 -32.65 -5.86
CA PRO A 51 -4.50 -32.91 -6.24
C PRO A 51 -5.49 -32.79 -5.07
N GLU A 52 -6.71 -32.34 -5.40
CA GLU A 52 -7.89 -32.30 -4.51
C GLU A 52 -8.27 -33.69 -3.95
N PRO A 53 -8.94 -33.69 -2.79
CA PRO A 53 -10.07 -34.57 -2.62
C PRO A 53 -11.37 -33.79 -2.29
N THR A 54 -12.43 -34.26 -2.94
CA THR A 54 -13.83 -33.97 -2.69
C THR A 54 -14.27 -34.42 -1.29
N LEU A 55 -15.26 -33.75 -0.68
CA LEU A 55 -16.53 -34.36 -0.23
C LEU A 55 -17.45 -33.39 0.55
N LYS A 56 -18.73 -33.79 0.55
CA LYS A 56 -19.97 -33.08 0.88
C LYS A 56 -20.19 -32.72 2.36
N ASN A 57 -20.94 -31.64 2.55
CA ASN A 57 -21.98 -31.35 3.58
C ASN A 57 -21.73 -31.71 5.06
N GLY A 58 -21.74 -30.68 5.92
CA GLY A 58 -22.03 -30.82 7.36
C GLY A 58 -21.93 -29.50 8.11
N ARG A 59 -23.03 -29.05 8.73
CA ARG A 59 -23.03 -27.95 9.72
C ARG A 59 -22.20 -28.38 10.93
N ALA A 60 -21.08 -27.70 11.19
CA ALA A 60 -20.40 -27.75 12.48
C ALA A 60 -19.61 -26.45 12.72
N GLN A 61 -19.68 -25.97 13.95
CA GLN A 61 -18.75 -24.98 14.50
C GLN A 61 -17.34 -25.60 14.62
N ALA A 62 -16.36 -24.70 14.61
CA ALA A 62 -14.99 -24.84 15.11
C ALA A 62 -13.94 -25.60 14.24
N GLU A 63 -12.95 -24.80 13.84
CA GLU A 63 -11.52 -25.10 13.65
C GLU A 63 -11.06 -25.89 12.41
N GLY A 64 -10.07 -25.34 11.70
CA GLY A 64 -9.34 -26.05 10.64
C GLY A 64 -9.41 -25.46 9.23
N GLY A 65 -9.50 -24.14 9.07
CA GLY A 65 -9.25 -23.47 7.78
C GLY A 65 -7.97 -22.66 7.84
N GLU A 66 -6.82 -23.29 7.59
CA GLU A 66 -5.54 -22.60 7.46
C GLU A 66 -5.65 -21.45 6.45
N GLY A 67 -5.47 -20.21 6.93
CA GLY A 67 -5.08 -19.11 6.05
C GLY A 67 -6.05 -17.95 5.89
N ARG A 68 -7.20 -17.89 6.58
CA ARG A 68 -7.95 -16.63 6.68
C ARG A 68 -7.49 -15.85 7.91
N LEU A 69 -6.80 -14.73 7.69
CA LEU A 69 -6.53 -13.77 8.76
C LEU A 69 -7.87 -13.39 9.42
N PRO A 70 -7.98 -13.45 10.76
CA PRO A 70 -9.15 -12.97 11.47
C PRO A 70 -9.45 -11.53 11.03
N ARG A 71 -10.74 -11.14 10.91
CA ARG A 71 -11.12 -9.79 10.47
C ARG A 71 -10.46 -8.66 11.30
N GLY A 72 -10.10 -8.92 12.56
CA GLY A 72 -9.34 -8.01 13.42
C GLY A 72 -7.82 -8.00 13.23
N ALA A 73 -7.24 -9.07 12.67
CA ALA A 73 -5.79 -9.19 12.46
C ALA A 73 -5.29 -8.26 11.35
N LEU A 74 -6.05 -8.13 10.25
CA LEU A 74 -5.70 -7.21 9.16
C LEU A 74 -5.66 -5.76 9.64
N ARG A 75 -6.67 -5.35 10.40
CA ARG A 75 -6.73 -4.00 11.00
C ARG A 75 -5.52 -3.74 11.90
N THR A 76 -5.18 -4.69 12.77
CA THR A 76 -4.03 -4.58 13.69
C THR A 76 -2.72 -4.45 12.92
N ALA A 77 -2.54 -5.27 11.88
CA ALA A 77 -1.35 -5.23 11.04
C ALA A 77 -1.23 -3.92 10.25
N ILE A 78 -2.35 -3.35 9.76
CA ILE A 78 -2.37 -2.03 9.13
C ILE A 78 -1.97 -0.93 10.14
N ILE A 79 -2.49 -0.99 11.38
CA ILE A 79 -2.12 -0.03 12.43
C ILE A 79 -0.63 -0.11 12.74
N GLU A 80 -0.07 -1.32 12.91
CA GLU A 80 1.37 -1.51 13.15
C GLU A 80 2.22 -0.97 12.01
N THR A 81 1.79 -1.24 10.76
CA THR A 81 2.46 -0.74 9.55
C THR A 81 2.48 0.78 9.51
N LEU A 82 1.33 1.43 9.73
CA LEU A 82 1.22 2.89 9.73
C LEU A 82 1.87 3.54 10.96
N ARG A 83 1.93 2.85 12.10
CA ARG A 83 2.65 3.35 13.28
C ARG A 83 4.15 3.42 13.04
N SER A 84 4.69 2.44 12.31
CA SER A 84 6.12 2.36 11.97
C SER A 84 6.54 3.41 10.93
N HIS A 85 5.58 4.11 10.31
CA HIS A 85 5.84 5.09 9.26
C HIS A 85 5.05 6.38 9.53
N THR A 86 5.74 7.38 10.06
CA THR A 86 5.16 8.70 10.38
C THR A 86 4.81 9.51 9.13
N ALA A 87 5.52 9.29 8.03
CA ALA A 87 5.13 9.79 6.71
C ALA A 87 4.03 8.90 6.13
N GLY A 88 2.93 9.51 5.66
CA GLY A 88 1.78 8.78 5.13
C GLY A 88 2.18 7.74 4.07
N LEU A 89 1.58 6.54 4.17
CA LEU A 89 1.92 5.38 3.35
C LEU A 89 0.93 5.16 2.22
N HIS A 90 1.42 4.94 1.01
CA HIS A 90 0.58 4.55 -0.10
C HIS A 90 0.02 3.13 0.10
N ILE A 91 -1.21 2.89 -0.37
CA ILE A 91 -1.88 1.58 -0.22
C ILE A 91 -1.06 0.39 -0.76
N SER A 92 -0.38 0.55 -1.90
CA SER A 92 0.49 -0.51 -2.45
C SER A 92 1.63 -0.85 -1.50
N ARG A 93 2.20 0.18 -0.86
CA ARG A 93 3.28 -0.01 0.11
C ARG A 93 2.80 -0.69 1.39
N ILE A 94 1.58 -0.39 1.83
CA ILE A 94 0.95 -1.08 2.98
C ILE A 94 0.82 -2.57 2.63
N LEU A 95 0.33 -2.88 1.43
CA LEU A 95 0.15 -4.26 0.99
C LEU A 95 1.48 -5.02 0.89
N GLU A 96 2.55 -4.40 0.37
CA GLU A 96 3.89 -4.99 0.35
C GLU A 96 4.41 -5.33 1.75
N VAL A 97 4.27 -4.42 2.72
CA VAL A 97 4.72 -4.64 4.09
C VAL A 97 3.92 -5.77 4.74
N LEU A 98 2.61 -5.83 4.48
CA LEU A 98 1.77 -6.93 4.94
C LEU A 98 2.15 -8.27 4.28
N ALA A 99 2.48 -8.28 3.00
CA ALA A 99 2.90 -9.49 2.29
C ALA A 99 4.21 -10.04 2.86
N ARG A 100 5.22 -9.18 3.05
CA ARG A 100 6.51 -9.57 3.65
C ARG A 100 6.38 -10.13 5.06
N SER A 101 5.40 -9.66 5.83
CA SER A 101 5.13 -10.14 7.19
C SER A 101 4.17 -11.35 7.22
N GLY A 102 3.75 -11.88 6.07
CA GLY A 102 2.81 -13.00 5.98
C GLY A 102 1.38 -12.64 6.41
N ARG A 103 1.07 -11.34 6.53
CA ARG A 103 -0.21 -10.79 7.00
C ARG A 103 -1.02 -10.10 5.90
N ALA A 104 -0.67 -10.32 4.63
CA ALA A 104 -1.47 -9.84 3.51
C ALA A 104 -2.83 -10.56 3.46
N PRO A 105 -3.91 -9.86 3.09
CA PRO A 105 -5.18 -10.52 2.83
C PRO A 105 -5.03 -11.53 1.70
N ARG A 106 -5.40 -12.79 1.93
CA ARG A 106 -5.39 -13.85 0.90
C ARG A 106 -6.67 -13.89 0.04
N SER A 107 -7.37 -12.76 -0.10
CA SER A 107 -8.56 -12.68 -0.94
C SER A 107 -8.18 -12.56 -2.42
N THR A 108 -9.13 -12.80 -3.31
CA THR A 108 -8.99 -12.56 -4.76
C THR A 108 -8.67 -11.09 -5.09
N ASN A 109 -8.92 -10.16 -4.17
CA ASN A 109 -8.50 -8.76 -4.28
C ASN A 109 -7.93 -8.24 -2.94
N PRO A 110 -6.63 -8.48 -2.68
CA PRO A 110 -5.95 -8.07 -1.45
C PRO A 110 -5.95 -6.55 -1.27
N ARG A 111 -5.73 -5.81 -2.36
CA ARG A 111 -5.73 -4.35 -2.37
C ARG A 111 -7.09 -3.78 -1.99
N GLY A 112 -8.17 -4.31 -2.57
CA GLY A 112 -9.54 -3.92 -2.20
C GLY A 112 -9.83 -4.19 -0.73
N SER A 113 -9.34 -5.31 -0.19
CA SER A 113 -9.53 -5.66 1.22
C SER A 113 -8.82 -4.67 2.17
N VAL A 114 -7.58 -4.29 1.85
CA VAL A 114 -6.85 -3.23 2.57
C VAL A 114 -7.58 -1.89 2.45
N GLN A 115 -8.07 -1.55 1.26
CA GLN A 115 -8.77 -0.29 0.99
C GLN A 115 -10.07 -0.17 1.81
N THR A 116 -10.92 -1.20 1.78
CA THR A 116 -12.15 -1.24 2.59
C THR A 116 -11.84 -1.08 4.08
N THR A 117 -10.79 -1.76 4.57
CA THR A 117 -10.37 -1.67 5.97
C THR A 117 -9.88 -0.26 6.33
N LEU A 118 -9.10 0.39 5.47
CA LEU A 118 -8.63 1.77 5.67
C LEU A 118 -9.78 2.78 5.69
N TYR A 119 -10.79 2.63 4.82
CA TYR A 119 -11.97 3.48 4.85
C TYR A 119 -12.81 3.29 6.12
N ALA A 120 -12.96 2.05 6.59
CA ALA A 120 -13.62 1.78 7.87
C ALA A 120 -12.86 2.45 9.03
N MET A 121 -11.53 2.30 9.08
CA MET A 121 -10.67 2.93 10.10
C MET A 121 -10.70 4.46 10.02
N ARG A 122 -10.87 5.04 8.83
CA ARG A 122 -11.06 6.49 8.66
C ARG A 122 -12.38 6.96 9.27
N ARG A 123 -13.47 6.22 9.05
CA ARG A 123 -14.79 6.52 9.67
C ARG A 123 -14.73 6.47 11.19
N GLU A 124 -13.87 5.61 11.75
CA GLU A 124 -13.61 5.50 13.19
C GLU A 124 -12.61 6.55 13.73
N GLY A 125 -12.10 7.44 12.87
CA GLY A 125 -11.15 8.49 13.26
C GLY A 125 -9.75 7.98 13.63
N LEU A 126 -9.35 6.81 13.13
CA LEU A 126 -8.04 6.20 13.44
C LEU A 126 -6.98 6.50 12.40
N VAL A 127 -7.39 6.70 11.15
CA VAL A 127 -6.48 7.00 10.03
C VAL A 127 -7.04 8.12 9.19
N GLU A 128 -6.16 8.82 8.50
CA GLU A 128 -6.51 9.90 7.57
C GLU A 128 -5.87 9.63 6.21
N ASN A 129 -6.60 9.94 5.14
CA ASN A 129 -6.03 9.93 3.79
C ASN A 129 -5.52 11.34 3.46
N LYS A 130 -4.21 11.49 3.27
CA LYS A 130 -3.52 12.75 2.97
C LYS A 130 -3.51 13.10 1.48
N GLY A 131 -4.30 12.41 0.67
CA GLY A 131 -4.35 12.55 -0.78
C GLY A 131 -3.48 11.51 -1.50
N LYS A 132 -3.77 11.30 -2.79
CA LYS A 132 -3.09 10.31 -3.66
C LYS A 132 -2.99 8.90 -3.04
N ASN A 133 -4.00 8.46 -2.28
CA ASN A 133 -4.02 7.17 -1.57
C ASN A 133 -2.90 6.99 -0.53
N SER A 134 -2.38 8.09 0.02
CA SER A 134 -1.47 8.07 1.16
C SER A 134 -2.24 8.10 2.47
N TRP A 135 -1.98 7.14 3.35
CA TRP A 135 -2.69 6.94 4.62
C TRP A 135 -1.76 7.14 5.79
N VAL A 136 -2.20 7.90 6.78
CA VAL A 136 -1.44 8.12 8.02
C VAL A 136 -2.28 7.69 9.21
N LEU A 137 -1.61 7.16 10.24
CA LEU A 137 -2.25 6.89 11.52
C LEU A 137 -2.48 8.22 12.24
N LEU A 138 -3.73 8.51 12.59
CA LEU A 138 -4.02 9.60 13.51
C LEU A 138 -3.57 9.13 14.89
N GLN A 139 -2.47 9.69 15.39
CA GLN A 139 -2.15 9.53 16.80
C GLN A 139 -3.34 10.11 17.56
N ARG A 140 -4.04 9.28 18.34
CA ARG A 140 -5.02 9.77 19.30
C ARG A 140 -4.27 10.77 20.19
N THR A 141 -4.42 12.05 19.92
CA THR A 141 -4.29 13.04 20.97
C THR A 141 -5.30 12.59 22.01
N ARG A 142 -4.79 12.09 23.15
CA ARG A 142 -5.59 11.97 24.37
C ARG A 142 -6.01 13.39 24.73
N ALA A 143 -7.07 13.89 24.09
CA ALA A 143 -7.76 15.08 24.55
C ALA A 143 -8.45 14.68 25.85
N THR A 144 -7.82 15.11 26.93
CA THR A 144 -8.33 15.23 28.29
C THR A 144 -9.86 15.28 28.35
N ARG A 145 -10.44 14.20 28.85
CA ARG A 145 -11.79 14.18 29.43
C ARG A 145 -11.76 15.06 30.69
N LYS A 146 -11.86 16.39 30.54
CA LYS A 146 -12.26 17.25 31.66
C LYS A 146 -13.75 16.99 31.86
N LYS A 147 -14.05 16.14 32.86
CA LYS A 147 -15.38 15.98 33.45
C LYS A 147 -15.91 17.37 33.79
N LYS A 148 -17.14 17.63 33.37
CA LYS A 148 -17.97 18.68 33.94
C LYS A 148 -18.65 18.10 35.19
#